data_AF-A0A966NSC4-F1
#
_entry.id   AF-A0A966NSC4-F1
#
_cell.length_a   1.000
_cell.length_b   1.000
_cell.length_c   1.000
_cell.angle_alpha   90.00
_cell.angle_beta   90.00
_cell.angle_gamma   90.00
#
_symmetry.space_group_name_H-M   'P 1'
#
loop_
_entity.id
_entity.type
_entity.pdbx_description
1 polymer ?
#
loop_
_entity_poly.entity_id
_entity_poly.type
_entity_poly.pdbx_seq_one_letter_code
_entity_poly.pdbx_strand_id
1 'polypeptide(L)'
;MVSAKTIIACALTYTLLFYLNDWLTAFLEAAPGVNWIYLPAGLRLFLVLVFGLSGAIGISIASTLITFERDLDDDIISMIGIGLISGFGPYIARLVVVRNLKINADLSNLNIQMIAISVLVFALLSTALHQLWFVLIGIPSGSLSNAIAMLVGDVLGALLFISLCKFGIDLYKKLTKQSLL
;
A
#
# COMPACT_ATOMS: atom_id res chain seq x y z
N MET A 1 4.27 -9.44 -18.18
CA MET A 1 3.22 -8.99 -19.11
C MET A 1 2.12 -8.32 -18.29
N VAL A 2 1.62 -7.16 -18.72
CA VAL A 2 0.51 -6.49 -18.03
C VAL A 2 -0.78 -7.27 -18.29
N SER A 3 -1.60 -7.49 -17.25
CA SER A 3 -2.81 -8.31 -17.32
C SER A 3 -4.02 -7.53 -16.81
N ALA A 4 -5.03 -7.36 -17.66
CA ALA A 4 -6.27 -6.65 -17.31
C ALA A 4 -7.00 -7.32 -16.12
N LYS A 5 -7.07 -8.66 -16.09
CA LYS A 5 -7.68 -9.40 -14.99
C LYS A 5 -6.96 -9.11 -13.66
N THR A 6 -5.63 -9.06 -13.70
CA THR A 6 -4.81 -8.77 -12.53
C THR A 6 -4.97 -7.33 -12.07
N ILE A 7 -5.04 -6.38 -13.00
CA ILE A 7 -5.33 -4.96 -12.70
C ILE A 7 -6.66 -4.83 -11.97
N ILE A 8 -7.73 -5.42 -12.50
CA ILE A 8 -9.07 -5.36 -11.90
C ILE A 8 -9.06 -6.01 -10.51
N ALA A 9 -8.46 -7.18 -10.36
CA ALA A 9 -8.38 -7.86 -9.06
C ALA A 9 -7.60 -7.02 -8.03
N CYS A 10 -6.48 -6.41 -8.42
CA CYS A 10 -5.71 -5.54 -7.54
C CYS A 10 -6.49 -4.29 -7.14
N ALA A 11 -7.18 -3.65 -8.10
CA ALA A 11 -8.01 -2.48 -7.86
C ALA A 11 -9.11 -2.80 -6.84
N LEU A 12 -9.90 -3.86 -7.07
CA LEU A 12 -10.99 -4.26 -6.17
C LEU A 12 -10.48 -4.65 -4.77
N THR A 13 -9.39 -5.41 -4.69
CA THR A 13 -8.81 -5.83 -3.41
C THR A 13 -8.32 -4.61 -2.62
N TYR A 14 -7.67 -3.66 -3.30
CA TYR A 14 -7.21 -2.42 -2.68
C TYR A 14 -8.38 -1.56 -2.21
N THR A 15 -9.40 -1.34 -3.05
CA THR A 15 -10.60 -0.58 -2.66
C THR A 15 -11.31 -1.18 -1.46
N LEU A 16 -11.48 -2.50 -1.42
CA LEU A 16 -12.10 -3.18 -0.29
C LEU A 16 -11.31 -2.96 1.00
N LEU A 17 -9.98 -3.16 0.97
CA LEU A 17 -9.15 -2.98 2.16
C LEU A 17 -9.07 -1.51 2.57
N PHE A 18 -9.10 -0.57 1.62
CA PHE A 18 -9.12 0.85 1.90
C PHE A 18 -10.34 1.23 2.74
N TYR A 19 -11.55 0.90 2.26
CA TYR A 19 -12.79 1.21 2.99
C TYR A 19 -12.90 0.46 4.32
N LEU A 20 -12.42 -0.78 4.38
CA LEU A 20 -12.34 -1.52 5.64
C LEU A 20 -11.40 -0.84 6.64
N ASN A 21 -10.24 -0.37 6.18
CA ASN A 21 -9.29 0.37 7.01
C ASN A 21 -9.92 1.68 7.49
N ASP A 22 -10.48 2.47 6.59
CA ASP A 22 -11.12 3.75 6.89
C ASP A 22 -12.19 3.59 7.99
N TRP A 23 -13.03 2.57 7.90
CA TRP A 23 -14.01 2.25 8.94
C TRP A 23 -13.37 1.79 10.26
N LEU A 24 -12.40 0.87 10.21
CA LEU A 24 -11.81 0.26 11.41
C LEU A 24 -10.89 1.22 12.16
N THR A 25 -10.20 2.12 11.45
CA THR A 25 -9.17 3.01 12.00
C THR A 25 -9.58 4.47 11.93
N ALA A 26 -10.87 4.80 11.78
CA ALA A 26 -11.35 6.19 11.73
C ALA A 26 -10.84 7.06 12.90
N PHE A 27 -10.75 6.48 14.12
CA PHE A 27 -10.24 7.16 15.31
C PHE A 27 -8.71 7.39 15.30
N LEU A 28 -8.00 6.87 14.31
CA LEU A 28 -6.56 7.01 14.10
C LEU A 28 -6.22 7.90 12.89
N GLU A 29 -7.22 8.56 12.29
CA GLU A 29 -7.00 9.53 11.23
C GLU A 29 -6.38 10.81 11.81
N ALA A 30 -5.21 11.19 11.29
CA ALA A 30 -4.50 12.40 11.69
C ALA A 30 -4.93 13.60 10.84
N ALA A 31 -5.19 13.35 9.55
CA ALA A 31 -5.70 14.30 8.57
C ALA A 31 -6.30 13.50 7.39
N PRO A 32 -7.10 14.12 6.51
CA PRO A 32 -7.66 13.42 5.34
C PRO A 32 -6.58 12.70 4.52
N GLY A 33 -6.70 11.37 4.42
CA GLY A 33 -5.72 10.52 3.72
C GLY A 33 -4.43 10.22 4.50
N VAL A 34 -4.36 10.58 5.79
CA VAL A 34 -3.21 10.41 6.68
C VAL A 34 -3.64 9.68 7.94
N ASN A 35 -3.15 8.46 8.16
CA ASN A 35 -3.54 7.60 9.27
C ASN A 35 -2.34 7.16 10.09
N TRP A 36 -2.50 7.03 11.41
CA TRP A 36 -1.46 6.47 12.30
C TRP A 36 -1.29 4.95 12.16
N ILE A 37 -2.27 4.25 11.59
CA ILE A 37 -2.18 2.85 11.16
C ILE A 37 -2.88 2.75 9.80
N TYR A 38 -2.14 2.34 8.76
CA TYR A 38 -2.69 2.27 7.41
C TYR A 38 -2.44 0.90 6.76
N LEU A 39 -3.33 -0.06 7.00
CA LEU A 39 -3.25 -1.42 6.43
C LEU A 39 -3.05 -1.44 4.90
N PRO A 40 -3.69 -0.54 4.11
CA PRO A 40 -3.50 -0.52 2.67
C PRO A 40 -2.03 -0.29 2.25
N ALA A 41 -1.17 0.28 3.11
CA ALA A 41 0.27 0.35 2.87
C ALA A 41 0.89 -1.03 2.61
N GLY A 42 0.64 -1.99 3.51
CA GLY A 42 1.13 -3.36 3.36
C GLY A 42 0.60 -4.06 2.13
N LEU A 43 -0.70 -3.88 1.85
CA LEU A 43 -1.32 -4.43 0.65
C LEU A 43 -0.71 -3.86 -0.63
N ARG A 44 -0.50 -2.54 -0.71
CA ARG A 44 0.14 -1.90 -1.87
C ARG A 44 1.50 -2.52 -2.16
N LEU A 45 2.35 -2.65 -1.14
CA LEU A 45 3.66 -3.30 -1.25
C LEU A 45 3.52 -4.77 -1.71
N PHE A 46 2.62 -5.52 -1.10
CA PHE A 46 2.37 -6.91 -1.47
C PHE A 46 1.93 -7.07 -2.93
N LEU A 47 0.94 -6.29 -3.37
CA LEU A 47 0.40 -6.35 -4.72
C LEU A 47 1.45 -6.00 -5.76
N VAL A 48 2.30 -4.99 -5.55
CA VAL A 48 3.37 -4.69 -6.50
C VAL A 48 4.45 -5.76 -6.48
N LEU A 49 4.84 -6.31 -5.33
CA LEU A 49 5.85 -7.37 -5.26
C LEU A 49 5.43 -8.59 -6.08
N VAL A 50 4.18 -9.01 -5.93
CA VAL A 50 3.61 -10.21 -6.59
C VAL A 50 3.23 -9.94 -8.05
N PHE A 51 2.50 -8.85 -8.32
CA PHE A 51 1.90 -8.59 -9.64
C PHE A 51 2.62 -7.55 -10.48
N GLY A 52 3.69 -6.94 -9.96
CA GLY A 52 4.51 -5.96 -10.64
C GLY A 52 3.70 -4.76 -11.12
N LEU A 53 3.91 -4.38 -12.39
CA LEU A 53 3.26 -3.22 -13.01
C LEU A 53 1.73 -3.34 -13.05
N SER A 54 1.17 -4.54 -13.19
CA SER A 54 -0.29 -4.74 -13.16
C SER A 54 -0.88 -4.35 -11.79
N GLY A 55 -0.17 -4.68 -10.71
CA GLY A 55 -0.55 -4.28 -9.35
C GLY A 55 -0.51 -2.76 -9.18
N ALA A 56 0.55 -2.12 -9.66
CA ALA A 56 0.71 -0.67 -9.61
C ALA A 56 -0.44 0.06 -10.32
N ILE A 57 -0.77 -0.35 -11.56
CA ILE A 57 -1.87 0.24 -12.33
C ILE A 57 -3.21 0.05 -11.62
N GLY A 58 -3.48 -1.14 -11.07
CA GLY A 58 -4.72 -1.40 -10.33
C GLY A 58 -4.87 -0.52 -9.10
N ILE A 59 -3.80 -0.36 -8.31
CA ILE A 59 -3.79 0.54 -7.14
C ILE A 59 -4.00 1.99 -7.58
N SER A 60 -3.36 2.44 -8.66
CA SER A 60 -3.51 3.81 -9.14
C SER A 60 -4.93 4.12 -9.56
N ILE A 61 -5.55 3.23 -10.35
CA ILE A 61 -6.96 3.38 -10.78
C ILE A 61 -7.88 3.43 -9.56
N ALA A 62 -7.74 2.47 -8.64
CA ALA A 62 -8.56 2.42 -7.44
C ALA A 62 -8.40 3.68 -6.59
N SER A 63 -7.17 4.15 -6.38
CA SER A 63 -6.88 5.34 -5.59
C SER A 63 -7.44 6.62 -6.22
N THR A 64 -7.37 6.77 -7.54
CA THR A 64 -8.01 7.90 -8.25
C THR A 64 -9.52 7.87 -8.08
N LEU A 65 -10.16 6.71 -8.23
CA LEU A 65 -11.62 6.56 -8.06
C LEU A 65 -12.06 6.83 -6.62
N ILE A 66 -11.33 6.32 -5.63
CA ILE A 66 -11.60 6.59 -4.21
C ILE A 66 -11.46 8.09 -3.90
N THR A 67 -10.43 8.75 -4.45
CA THR A 67 -10.24 10.19 -4.24
C THR A 67 -11.37 10.98 -4.89
N PHE A 68 -11.87 10.53 -6.04
CA PHE A 68 -13.04 11.12 -6.71
C PHE A 68 -14.31 11.03 -5.87
N GLU A 69 -14.56 9.89 -5.22
CA GLU A 69 -15.75 9.72 -4.39
C GLU A 69 -15.71 10.49 -3.07
N ARG A 70 -14.52 10.80 -2.55
CA ARG A 70 -14.33 11.41 -1.24
C ARG A 70 -14.24 12.93 -1.23
N ASP A 71 -14.39 13.58 -2.40
CA ASP A 71 -14.42 15.04 -2.53
C ASP A 71 -13.20 15.73 -1.87
N LEU A 72 -12.06 15.03 -1.83
CA LEU A 72 -10.87 15.49 -1.11
C LEU A 72 -10.24 16.72 -1.76
N ASP A 73 -10.58 17.00 -3.03
CA ASP A 73 -10.44 18.26 -3.76
C ASP A 73 -11.15 18.09 -5.13
N ASP A 74 -11.93 19.09 -5.58
CA ASP A 74 -12.63 19.10 -6.89
C ASP A 74 -11.67 19.13 -8.11
N ASP A 75 -10.37 19.13 -7.87
CA ASP A 75 -9.33 19.26 -8.89
C ASP A 75 -8.81 17.91 -9.40
N ILE A 76 -9.04 17.66 -10.69
CA ILE A 76 -8.61 16.45 -11.41
C ILE A 76 -7.09 16.20 -11.28
N ILE A 77 -6.27 17.26 -11.22
CA ILE A 77 -4.81 17.11 -11.13
C ILE A 77 -4.43 16.46 -9.80
N SER A 78 -5.01 16.93 -8.70
CA SER A 78 -4.83 16.37 -7.36
C SER A 78 -5.16 14.87 -7.31
N MET A 79 -6.31 14.50 -7.87
CA MET A 79 -6.84 13.12 -7.84
C MET A 79 -6.00 12.15 -8.67
N ILE A 80 -5.58 12.56 -9.87
CA ILE A 80 -4.69 11.76 -10.71
C ILE A 80 -3.32 11.63 -10.05
N GLY A 81 -2.80 12.72 -9.47
CA GLY A 81 -1.52 12.72 -8.76
C GLY A 81 -1.50 11.75 -7.59
N ILE A 82 -2.49 11.82 -6.70
CA ILE A 82 -2.65 10.90 -5.56
C ILE A 82 -2.73 9.46 -6.05
N GLY A 83 -3.51 9.20 -7.10
CA GLY A 83 -3.64 7.86 -7.66
C GLY A 83 -2.31 7.32 -8.18
N LEU A 84 -1.64 8.09 -9.03
CA LEU A 84 -0.34 7.70 -9.59
C LEU A 84 0.70 7.46 -8.50
N ILE A 85 0.79 8.33 -7.50
CA ILE A 85 1.73 8.17 -6.39
C ILE A 85 1.40 6.91 -5.58
N SER A 86 0.11 6.67 -5.30
CA SER A 86 -0.35 5.52 -4.52
C SER A 86 0.06 4.18 -5.14
N GLY A 87 -0.02 4.03 -6.47
CA GLY A 87 0.36 2.80 -7.15
C GLY A 87 1.82 2.73 -7.59
N PHE A 88 2.38 3.82 -8.11
CA PHE A 88 3.74 3.83 -8.67
C PHE A 88 4.84 4.09 -7.63
N GLY A 89 4.56 4.78 -6.52
CA GLY A 89 5.47 4.87 -5.38
C GLY A 89 5.93 3.48 -4.88
N PRO A 90 5.01 2.57 -4.52
CA PRO A 90 5.37 1.19 -4.17
C PRO A 90 6.08 0.45 -5.30
N TYR A 91 5.69 0.68 -6.56
CA TYR A 91 6.34 0.02 -7.69
C TYR A 91 7.81 0.44 -7.84
N ILE A 92 8.12 1.72 -7.67
CA ILE A 92 9.51 2.21 -7.67
C ILE A 92 10.26 1.61 -6.48
N ALA A 93 9.67 1.60 -5.28
CA ALA A 93 10.26 0.95 -4.10
C ALA A 93 10.59 -0.53 -4.39
N ARG A 94 9.66 -1.26 -5.02
CA ARG A 94 9.87 -2.63 -5.49
C ARG A 94 11.09 -2.74 -6.40
N LEU A 95 11.22 -1.89 -7.42
CA LEU A 95 12.35 -1.94 -8.34
C LEU A 95 13.70 -1.76 -7.61
N VAL A 96 13.73 -0.84 -6.63
CA VAL A 96 14.90 -0.62 -5.78
C VAL A 96 15.21 -1.86 -4.95
N VAL A 97 14.24 -2.39 -4.21
CA VAL A 97 14.51 -3.49 -3.25
C VAL A 97 14.79 -4.81 -3.96
N VAL A 98 14.07 -5.14 -5.03
CA VAL A 98 14.30 -6.38 -5.78
C VAL A 98 15.71 -6.40 -6.37
N ARG A 99 16.17 -5.28 -6.94
CA ARG A 99 17.51 -5.17 -7.52
C ARG A 99 18.61 -5.22 -6.45
N ASN A 100 18.48 -4.47 -5.37
CA ASN A 100 19.53 -4.34 -4.36
C ASN A 100 19.60 -5.55 -3.41
N LEU A 101 18.47 -6.15 -3.07
CA LEU A 101 18.39 -7.31 -2.18
C LEU A 101 18.44 -8.65 -2.92
N LYS A 102 18.46 -8.63 -4.26
CA LYS A 102 18.45 -9.83 -5.12
C LYS A 102 17.28 -10.76 -4.80
N ILE A 103 16.09 -10.18 -4.66
CA ILE A 103 14.86 -10.95 -4.41
C ILE A 103 14.51 -11.72 -5.68
N ASN A 104 14.26 -13.03 -5.56
CA ASN A 104 13.87 -13.89 -6.66
C ASN A 104 12.51 -13.46 -7.24
N ALA A 105 12.31 -13.71 -8.53
CA ALA A 105 11.06 -13.33 -9.20
C ALA A 105 9.81 -14.03 -8.62
N ASP A 106 10.00 -15.23 -8.04
CA ASP A 106 8.97 -16.02 -7.35
C ASP A 106 8.90 -15.73 -5.84
N LEU A 107 9.68 -14.76 -5.34
CA LEU A 107 9.77 -14.37 -3.93
C LEU A 107 10.25 -15.50 -2.98
N SER A 108 10.83 -16.59 -3.53
CA SER A 108 11.20 -17.79 -2.77
C SER A 108 12.30 -17.57 -1.73
N ASN A 109 13.15 -16.56 -1.91
CA ASN A 109 14.25 -16.24 -1.00
C ASN A 109 13.93 -15.10 0.00
N LEU A 110 12.67 -14.66 0.10
CA LEU A 110 12.30 -13.64 1.07
C LEU A 110 12.55 -14.11 2.50
N ASN A 111 13.33 -13.33 3.23
CA ASN A 111 13.52 -13.49 4.67
C ASN A 111 13.03 -12.25 5.43
N ILE A 112 12.99 -12.34 6.76
CA ILE A 112 12.47 -11.26 7.61
C ILE A 112 13.22 -9.93 7.44
N GLN A 113 14.53 -9.97 7.21
CA GLN A 113 15.34 -8.78 7.00
C GLN A 113 15.00 -8.10 5.66
N MET A 114 14.85 -8.89 4.59
CA MET A 114 14.44 -8.38 3.27
C MET A 114 13.05 -7.76 3.32
N ILE A 115 12.13 -8.38 4.06
CA ILE A 115 10.77 -7.85 4.27
C ILE A 115 10.84 -6.53 5.04
N ALA A 116 11.58 -6.46 6.14
CA ALA A 116 11.73 -5.25 6.94
C ALA A 116 12.32 -4.10 6.13
N ILE A 117 13.40 -4.35 5.37
CA ILE A 117 13.99 -3.34 4.47
C ILE A 117 12.98 -2.91 3.41
N SER A 118 12.22 -3.85 2.84
CA SER A 118 11.21 -3.53 1.82
C SER A 118 10.11 -2.63 2.37
N VAL A 119 9.62 -2.90 3.59
CA VAL A 119 8.65 -2.06 4.28
C VAL A 119 9.20 -0.66 4.51
N LEU A 120 10.43 -0.54 5.02
CA LEU A 120 11.03 0.77 5.30
C LEU A 120 11.25 1.60 4.03
N VAL A 121 11.82 1.01 2.98
CA VAL A 121 12.03 1.70 1.70
C VAL A 121 10.71 2.13 1.09
N PHE A 122 9.71 1.26 1.13
CA PHE A 122 8.37 1.57 0.65
C PHE A 122 7.73 2.71 1.45
N ALA A 123 7.69 2.62 2.78
CA ALA A 123 7.04 3.62 3.62
C ALA A 123 7.70 5.00 3.47
N LEU A 124 9.03 5.05 3.41
CA LEU A 124 9.78 6.29 3.16
C LEU A 124 9.44 6.89 1.80
N LEU A 125 9.47 6.09 0.74
CA LEU A 125 9.21 6.58 -0.61
C LEU A 125 7.74 6.98 -0.80
N SER A 126 6.81 6.17 -0.28
CA SER A 126 5.37 6.44 -0.28
C SER A 126 5.09 7.76 0.43
N THR A 127 5.58 7.92 1.67
CA THR A 127 5.36 9.14 2.46
C THR A 127 5.97 10.36 1.78
N ALA A 128 7.22 10.27 1.34
CA ALA A 128 7.91 11.39 0.72
C ALA A 128 7.19 11.89 -0.53
N LEU A 129 6.73 10.98 -1.40
CA LEU A 129 6.02 11.35 -2.62
C LEU A 129 4.65 11.97 -2.33
N HIS A 130 3.84 11.39 -1.42
CA HIS A 130 2.54 11.95 -1.08
C HIS A 130 2.66 13.32 -0.41
N GLN A 131 3.56 13.46 0.57
CA GLN A 131 3.69 14.72 1.30
C GLN A 131 4.30 15.82 0.44
N LEU A 132 5.26 15.49 -0.42
CA LEU A 132 5.77 16.43 -1.41
C LEU A 132 4.65 16.89 -2.35
N TRP A 133 3.82 15.96 -2.83
CA TRP A 133 2.67 16.28 -3.68
C TRP A 133 1.66 17.18 -2.97
N PHE A 134 1.29 16.83 -1.73
CA PHE A 134 0.35 17.62 -0.93
C PHE A 134 0.83 19.05 -0.73
N VAL A 135 2.10 19.24 -0.41
CA VAL A 135 2.69 20.57 -0.24
C VAL A 135 2.75 21.36 -1.56
N LEU A 136 3.12 20.70 -2.67
CA LEU A 136 3.23 21.37 -3.98
C LEU A 136 1.88 21.81 -4.55
N ILE A 137 0.83 21.02 -4.32
CA ILE A 137 -0.51 21.29 -4.84
C ILE A 137 -1.36 22.11 -3.85
N GLY A 138 -0.92 22.23 -2.60
CA GLY A 138 -1.64 22.99 -1.57
C GLY A 138 -2.74 22.21 -0.86
N ILE A 139 -2.67 20.87 -0.88
CA ILE A 139 -3.61 20.01 -0.16
C ILE A 139 -3.39 20.18 1.35
N PRO A 140 -4.44 20.48 2.16
CA PRO A 140 -4.30 20.78 3.59
C PRO A 140 -3.58 19.70 4.42
N SER A 141 -3.59 18.45 3.96
CA SER A 141 -2.89 17.33 4.58
C SER A 141 -1.36 17.39 4.46
N GLY A 142 -0.79 18.30 3.67
CA GLY A 142 0.65 18.46 3.49
C GLY A 142 1.32 19.19 4.66
N SER A 143 2.01 18.45 5.54
CA SER A 143 2.77 19.05 6.66
C SER A 143 3.81 18.08 7.22
N LEU A 144 4.78 18.59 7.98
CA LEU A 144 5.79 17.73 8.63
C LEU A 144 5.16 16.78 9.66
N SER A 145 4.16 17.23 10.43
CA SER A 145 3.45 16.37 11.38
C SER A 145 2.71 15.24 10.69
N ASN A 146 2.04 15.54 9.57
CA ASN A 146 1.32 14.54 8.79
C ASN A 146 2.27 13.60 8.05
N ALA A 147 3.45 14.07 7.65
CA ALA A 147 4.50 13.20 7.11
C ALA A 147 4.98 12.19 8.14
N ILE A 148 5.18 12.60 9.40
CA ILE A 148 5.56 11.66 10.48
C ILE A 148 4.43 10.66 10.72
N ALA A 149 3.18 11.12 10.83
CA ALA A 149 2.02 10.25 11.02
C ALA A 149 1.87 9.24 9.88
N MET A 150 1.99 9.68 8.63
CA MET A 150 1.94 8.82 7.44
C MET A 150 3.08 7.80 7.41
N LEU A 151 4.31 8.20 7.74
CA LEU A 151 5.45 7.28 7.77
C LEU A 151 5.25 6.19 8.82
N VAL A 152 4.83 6.57 10.03
CA VAL A 152 4.54 5.63 11.10
C VAL A 152 3.37 4.72 10.70
N GLY A 153 2.31 5.29 10.13
CA GLY A 153 1.14 4.54 9.67
C GLY A 153 1.43 3.55 8.55
N ASP A 154 2.27 3.93 7.58
CA ASP A 154 2.70 3.06 6.48
C ASP A 154 3.56 1.90 7.02
N VAL A 155 4.48 2.16 7.96
CA VAL A 155 5.31 1.12 8.59
C VAL A 155 4.44 0.17 9.43
N LEU A 156 3.64 0.69 10.36
CA LEU A 156 2.81 -0.12 11.25
C LEU A 156 1.74 -0.89 10.47
N GLY A 157 1.09 -0.22 9.52
CA GLY A 157 0.09 -0.83 8.65
C GLY A 157 0.67 -1.95 7.79
N ALA A 158 1.88 -1.77 7.25
CA ALA A 158 2.55 -2.82 6.50
C ALA A 158 2.94 -4.03 7.35
N LEU A 159 3.51 -3.81 8.54
CA LEU A 159 3.88 -4.88 9.47
C LEU A 159 2.65 -5.65 9.98
N LEU A 160 1.55 -4.94 10.25
CA LEU A 160 0.28 -5.54 10.65
C LEU A 160 -0.30 -6.38 9.52
N PHE A 161 -0.36 -5.85 8.29
CA PHE A 161 -0.83 -6.60 7.12
C PHE A 161 -0.02 -7.90 6.92
N ILE A 162 1.30 -7.83 6.98
CA ILE A 162 2.18 -9.01 6.84
C ILE A 162 1.89 -10.03 7.94
N SER A 163 1.68 -9.57 9.17
CA SER A 163 1.35 -10.42 10.31
C SER A 163 -0.01 -11.10 10.16
N LEU A 164 -1.02 -10.40 9.62
CA LEU A 164 -2.32 -10.96 9.28
C LEU A 164 -2.22 -12.01 8.17
N CYS A 165 -1.43 -11.75 7.12
CA CYS A 165 -1.17 -12.75 6.07
C CYS A 165 -0.51 -14.01 6.64
N LYS A 166 0.52 -13.86 7.48
CA LYS A 166 1.21 -14.99 8.12
C LYS A 166 0.24 -15.79 9.00
N PHE A 167 -0.53 -15.11 9.85
CA PHE A 167 -1.52 -15.74 10.71
C PHE A 167 -2.56 -16.52 9.89
N GLY A 168 -3.07 -15.94 8.80
CA GLY A 168 -4.01 -16.62 7.90
C GLY A 168 -3.43 -17.88 7.27
N ILE A 169 -2.17 -17.85 6.84
CA ILE A 169 -1.47 -19.02 6.29
C ILE A 169 -1.30 -20.12 7.35
N ASP A 170 -0.89 -19.76 8.56
CA ASP A 170 -0.69 -20.72 9.65
C ASP A 170 -2.02 -21.35 10.11
N LEU A 171 -3.09 -20.55 10.15
CA LEU A 171 -4.45 -21.02 10.43
C LEU A 171 -4.94 -21.99 9.34
N TYR A 172 -4.77 -21.65 8.06
CA TYR A 172 -5.12 -22.52 6.95
C TYR A 172 -4.39 -23.86 7.03
N LYS A 173 -3.07 -23.85 7.27
CA LYS A 173 -2.28 -25.08 7.43
C LYS A 173 -2.79 -25.93 8.59
N LYS A 174 -3.15 -25.31 9.72
CA LYS A 174 -3.68 -26.02 10.89
C LYS A 174 -5.00 -26.70 10.58
N LEU A 175 -5.93 -25.99 9.93
CA LEU A 175 -7.25 -26.51 9.57
C LEU A 175 -7.15 -27.65 8.53
N THR A 176 -6.32 -27.49 7.50
CA THR A 176 -6.13 -28.52 6.47
C THR A 176 -5.39 -29.75 7.00
N LYS A 177 -4.48 -29.58 7.95
CA LYS A 177 -3.80 -30.70 8.61
C LYS A 177 -4.74 -31.46 9.57
N GLN A 178 -5.72 -30.77 10.15
CA GLN A 178 -6.77 -31.39 10.96
C GLN A 178 -7.83 -32.12 10.11
N SER A 179 -8.06 -31.72 8.85
CA SER A 179 -9.00 -32.42 7.96
C SER A 179 -8.43 -33.70 7.31
N LEU A 180 -7.13 -33.97 7.48
CA LEU A 180 -6.43 -35.15 6.95
C LEU A 180 -6.11 -36.20 8.04
N LEU A 181 -6.54 -35.95 9.28
CA LEU A 181 -6.45 -36.85 10.44
C LEU A 181 -7.86 -37.27 10.86
#